data_AF-A0A8H4KZ66-F1
#
_entry.id   AF-A0A8H4KZ66-F1
#
_cell.length_a   1.000
_cell.length_b   1.000
_cell.length_c   1.000
_cell.angle_alpha   90.00
_cell.angle_beta   90.00
_cell.angle_gamma   90.00
#
_symmetry.space_group_name_H-M   'P 1'
#
loop_
_entity.id
_entity.type
_entity.pdbx_description
1 polymer ?
#
loop_
_entity_poly.entity_id
_entity_poly.type
_entity_poly.pdbx_seq_one_letter_code
_entity_poly.pdbx_strand_id
1 'polypeptide(L)'
;MKVSLFTTAFLIALPFTDAWSLKIYDKERYKVKIHDRSGTLSQPCKNLGKNVNKAQSMQWDHRNLATNCRIRLYDSGDCSGSPLGDSNYASWNLPAFSAKAKNKVNSYKINCRAN
;
A
#
# COMPACT_ATOMS: atom_id res chain seq x y z
N MET A 1 7.12 20.03 -56.21
CA MET A 1 6.77 18.98 -55.23
C MET A 1 7.64 19.20 -53.99
N LYS A 2 7.06 19.57 -52.85
CA LYS A 2 7.77 19.67 -51.56
C LYS A 2 7.33 18.46 -50.72
N VAL A 3 8.28 17.58 -50.42
CA VAL A 3 8.07 16.38 -49.60
C VAL A 3 8.15 16.77 -48.12
N SER A 4 7.20 16.21 -47.38
CA SER A 4 6.95 16.19 -45.94
C SER A 4 8.17 16.14 -45.02
N LEU A 5 7.95 16.55 -43.77
CA LEU A 5 8.39 15.81 -42.59
C LEU A 5 7.36 16.05 -41.47
N PHE A 6 6.46 15.09 -41.24
CA PHE A 6 5.64 15.05 -40.03
C PHE A 6 6.49 14.43 -38.93
N THR A 7 6.94 15.24 -37.98
CA THR A 7 7.69 14.78 -36.80
C THR A 7 6.70 14.23 -35.77
N THR A 8 6.51 12.92 -35.76
CA THR A 8 5.71 12.25 -34.73
C THR A 8 6.51 12.19 -33.43
N ALA A 9 6.14 13.00 -32.44
CA ALA A 9 6.70 12.91 -31.11
C ALA A 9 6.22 11.61 -30.43
N PHE A 10 7.14 10.68 -30.18
CA PHE A 10 6.89 9.48 -29.37
C PHE A 10 6.91 9.91 -27.89
N LEU A 11 5.73 10.02 -27.27
CA LEU A 11 5.62 10.13 -25.81
C LEU A 11 6.01 8.79 -25.20
N ILE A 12 7.22 8.69 -24.65
CA ILE A 12 7.65 7.53 -23.87
C ILE A 12 6.84 7.55 -22.57
N ALA A 13 5.78 6.73 -22.49
CA ALA A 13 5.10 6.44 -21.23
C ALA A 13 6.05 5.62 -20.36
N LEU A 14 6.80 6.28 -19.49
CA LEU A 14 7.56 5.58 -18.45
C LEU A 14 6.55 4.81 -17.59
N PRO A 15 6.72 3.48 -17.41
CA PRO A 15 5.88 2.75 -16.47
C PRO A 15 6.15 3.35 -15.10
N PHE A 16 5.17 4.07 -14.56
CA PHE A 16 5.21 4.51 -13.17
C PHE A 16 5.26 3.25 -12.30
N THR A 17 6.47 2.88 -11.90
CA THR A 17 6.67 1.77 -10.97
C THR A 17 6.03 2.19 -9.65
N ASP A 18 5.22 1.30 -9.08
CA ASP A 18 4.56 1.58 -7.81
C ASP A 18 5.60 1.88 -6.72
N ALA A 19 5.42 2.99 -6.00
CA ALA A 19 6.26 3.36 -4.86
C ALA A 19 5.95 2.48 -3.62
N TRP A 20 4.75 1.90 -3.58
CA TRP A 20 4.35 0.98 -2.53
C TRP A 20 3.40 -0.11 -3.04
N SER A 21 3.42 -1.26 -2.36
CA SER A 21 2.42 -2.31 -2.49
C SER A 21 1.99 -2.80 -1.12
N LEU A 22 0.69 -3.05 -0.96
CA LEU A 22 0.06 -3.58 0.23
C LEU A 22 -0.76 -4.82 -0.13
N LYS A 23 -0.44 -5.94 0.49
CA LYS A 23 -1.25 -7.16 0.47
C LYS A 23 -1.61 -7.55 1.90
N ILE A 24 -2.88 -7.84 2.16
CA ILE A 24 -3.37 -8.30 3.46
C ILE A 24 -4.04 -9.65 3.30
N TYR A 25 -3.85 -10.52 4.28
CA TYR A 25 -4.24 -11.92 4.26
C TYR A 25 -5.04 -12.28 5.52
N ASP A 26 -6.09 -13.11 5.36
CA ASP A 26 -6.94 -13.60 6.46
C ASP A 26 -6.27 -14.73 7.26
N LYS A 27 -5.16 -15.27 6.77
CA LYS A 27 -4.40 -16.29 7.47
C LYS A 27 -2.95 -15.87 7.58
N GLU A 28 -2.27 -16.43 8.57
CA GLU A 28 -0.82 -16.29 8.71
C GLU A 28 -0.08 -16.90 7.51
N ARG A 29 1.18 -16.48 7.35
CA ARG A 29 2.10 -16.90 6.30
C ARG A 29 1.55 -16.61 4.90
N TYR A 30 0.90 -15.45 4.75
CA TYR A 30 0.43 -14.90 3.48
C TYR A 30 -0.60 -15.79 2.75
N LYS A 31 -1.47 -16.45 3.51
CA LYS A 31 -2.52 -17.32 2.97
C LYS A 31 -3.87 -16.60 2.93
N VAL A 32 -4.67 -16.85 1.89
CA VAL A 32 -6.01 -16.25 1.68
C VAL A 32 -5.94 -14.72 1.62
N LYS A 33 -5.55 -14.20 0.45
CA LYS A 33 -5.45 -12.75 0.20
C LYS A 33 -6.85 -12.12 0.22
N ILE A 34 -7.02 -11.08 1.04
CA ILE A 34 -8.30 -10.36 1.21
C ILE A 34 -8.22 -8.90 0.76
N HIS A 35 -7.02 -8.37 0.56
CA HIS A 35 -6.80 -7.01 0.10
C HIS A 35 -5.49 -6.94 -0.68
N ASP A 36 -5.49 -6.25 -1.82
CA ASP A 36 -4.31 -6.07 -2.68
C ASP A 36 -4.40 -4.71 -3.35
N ARG A 37 -3.42 -3.84 -3.10
CA ARG A 37 -3.32 -2.51 -3.69
C ARG A 37 -1.87 -2.10 -3.86
N SER A 38 -1.64 -1.22 -4.81
CA SER A 38 -0.38 -0.52 -5.00
C SER A 38 -0.62 0.93 -5.40
N GLY A 39 0.44 1.72 -5.41
CA GLY A 39 0.40 3.08 -5.93
C GLY A 39 1.71 3.83 -5.75
N THR A 40 1.71 5.08 -6.21
CA THR A 40 2.90 5.94 -6.28
C THR A 40 2.87 7.11 -5.29
N LEU A 41 1.69 7.45 -4.77
CA LEU A 41 1.43 8.63 -3.96
C LEU A 41 0.76 8.28 -2.62
N SER A 42 0.68 9.27 -1.74
CA SER A 42 -0.14 9.23 -0.51
C SER A 42 -1.58 8.85 -0.85
N GLN A 43 -2.24 8.16 0.08
CA GLN A 43 -3.65 7.83 -0.04
C GLN A 43 -4.41 8.32 1.19
N PRO A 44 -5.67 8.75 1.04
CA PRO A 44 -6.54 8.99 2.18
C PRO A 44 -6.72 7.69 2.98
N CYS A 45 -7.32 7.80 4.17
CA CYS A 45 -7.67 6.63 4.94
C CYS A 45 -8.54 5.66 4.12
N LYS A 46 -8.31 4.36 4.29
CA LYS A 46 -9.09 3.32 3.62
C LYS A 46 -9.56 2.27 4.62
N ASN A 47 -10.87 2.03 4.65
CA ASN A 47 -11.49 0.92 5.36
C ASN A 47 -11.32 -0.40 4.59
N LEU A 48 -11.17 -1.50 5.32
CA LEU A 48 -11.15 -2.85 4.75
C LEU A 48 -12.56 -3.37 4.39
N GLY A 49 -13.62 -2.64 4.74
CA GLY A 49 -15.00 -3.00 4.39
C GLY A 49 -15.40 -4.36 4.96
N LYS A 50 -15.87 -5.29 4.12
CA LYS A 50 -16.25 -6.66 4.54
C LYS A 50 -15.10 -7.51 5.12
N ASN A 51 -13.88 -6.98 5.11
CA ASN A 51 -12.66 -7.66 5.56
C ASN A 51 -12.10 -7.11 6.89
N VAL A 52 -12.86 -6.26 7.58
CA VAL A 52 -12.56 -5.83 8.96
C VAL A 52 -12.36 -7.02 9.89
N ASN A 53 -11.46 -6.89 10.86
CA ASN A 53 -11.14 -7.91 11.87
C ASN A 53 -10.69 -9.28 11.32
N LYS A 54 -10.28 -9.37 10.05
CA LYS A 54 -9.80 -10.64 9.43
C LYS A 54 -8.29 -10.70 9.28
N ALA A 55 -7.61 -9.57 9.25
CA ALA A 55 -6.20 -9.52 8.90
C ALA A 55 -5.31 -10.30 9.90
N GLN A 56 -4.54 -11.28 9.39
CA GLN A 56 -3.61 -12.10 10.18
C GLN A 56 -2.16 -12.04 9.69
N SER A 57 -1.92 -11.68 8.43
CA SER A 57 -0.59 -11.37 7.91
C SER A 57 -0.66 -10.31 6.82
N MET A 58 0.48 -9.68 6.50
CA MET A 58 0.53 -8.68 5.45
C MET A 58 1.91 -8.56 4.81
N GLN A 59 1.94 -8.11 3.56
CA GLN A 59 3.13 -7.63 2.90
C GLN A 59 2.97 -6.14 2.62
N TRP A 60 3.89 -5.35 3.13
CA TRP A 60 4.05 -3.94 2.79
C TRP A 60 5.42 -3.79 2.15
N ASP A 61 5.43 -3.62 0.83
CA ASP A 61 6.65 -3.40 0.08
C ASP A 61 6.80 -1.91 -0.19
N HIS A 62 7.78 -1.30 0.45
CA HIS A 62 8.23 0.05 0.16
C HIS A 62 9.26 0.00 -0.98
N ARG A 63 9.00 0.70 -2.07
CA ARG A 63 9.88 0.76 -3.24
C ARG A 63 10.44 2.17 -3.35
N ASN A 64 11.62 2.35 -2.76
CA ASN A 64 12.30 3.62 -2.57
C ASN A 64 12.87 4.21 -3.88
N LEU A 65 12.01 4.54 -4.85
CA LEU A 65 12.45 4.97 -6.19
C LEU A 65 12.50 6.49 -6.33
N ALA A 66 11.54 7.21 -5.74
CA ALA A 66 11.48 8.68 -5.77
C ALA A 66 10.67 9.26 -4.60
N THR A 67 9.73 8.47 -4.08
CA THR A 67 8.89 8.81 -2.94
C THR A 67 9.10 7.80 -1.82
N ASN A 68 9.18 8.31 -0.60
CA ASN A 68 9.26 7.52 0.60
C ASN A 68 7.88 7.32 1.20
N CYS A 69 7.43 6.07 1.30
CA CYS A 69 6.07 5.76 1.72
C CYS A 69 6.04 4.92 2.99
N ARG A 70 5.12 5.25 3.89
CA ARG A 70 4.76 4.43 5.05
C ARG A 70 3.29 4.05 5.04
N ILE A 71 3.00 2.93 5.68
CA ILE A 71 1.63 2.54 6.05
C ILE A 71 1.48 2.57 7.57
N ARG A 72 0.32 3.05 8.03
CA ARG A 72 -0.12 2.93 9.42
C ARG A 72 -1.47 2.21 9.48
N LEU A 73 -1.59 1.23 10.37
CA LEU A 73 -2.78 0.40 10.58
C LEU A 73 -3.55 0.86 11.81
N TYR A 74 -4.88 0.74 11.78
CA TYR A 74 -5.77 1.17 12.87
C TYR A 74 -6.80 0.09 13.20
N ASP A 75 -7.21 0.06 14.47
CA ASP A 75 -8.20 -0.89 15.00
C ASP A 75 -9.66 -0.49 14.78
N SER A 76 -9.92 0.71 14.27
CA SER A 76 -11.26 1.21 13.94
C SER A 76 -11.34 1.63 12.47
N GLY A 77 -12.56 1.91 12.01
CA GLY A 77 -12.82 2.52 10.72
C GLY A 77 -12.30 3.96 10.65
N ASP A 78 -12.12 4.43 9.42
CA ASP A 78 -11.78 5.81 9.06
C ASP A 78 -10.53 6.35 9.74
N CYS A 79 -9.61 5.45 10.13
CA CYS A 79 -8.36 5.76 10.80
C CYS A 79 -8.55 6.56 12.10
N SER A 80 -9.72 6.42 12.74
CA SER A 80 -10.12 7.12 13.96
C SER A 80 -9.68 6.40 15.24
N GLY A 81 -9.30 5.13 15.13
CA GLY A 81 -8.96 4.26 16.25
C GLY A 81 -7.52 4.35 16.71
N SER A 82 -7.14 3.43 17.60
CA SER A 82 -5.77 3.32 18.07
C SER A 82 -4.85 2.77 16.97
N PRO A 83 -3.64 3.30 16.82
CA PRO A 83 -2.64 2.72 15.92
C PRO A 83 -2.24 1.30 16.37
N LEU A 84 -2.26 0.36 15.43
CA LEU A 84 -1.81 -1.02 15.63
C LEU A 84 -0.36 -1.23 15.21
N GLY A 85 0.14 -0.38 14.30
CA GLY A 85 1.54 -0.35 13.89
C GLY A 85 1.78 0.59 12.72
N ASP A 86 3.05 0.86 12.46
CA ASP A 86 3.55 1.79 11.45
C ASP A 86 4.80 1.17 10.81
N SER A 87 4.90 1.21 9.48
CA SER A 87 6.05 0.67 8.76
C SER A 87 7.31 1.54 8.87
N ASN A 88 7.21 2.74 9.43
CA ASN A 88 8.31 3.69 9.62
C ASN A 88 9.13 3.91 8.34
N TYR A 89 8.45 4.04 7.20
CA TYR A 89 9.09 4.29 5.90
C TYR A 89 10.02 3.16 5.40
N ALA A 90 9.79 1.94 5.89
CA ALA A 90 10.47 0.73 5.43
C ALA A 90 9.48 -0.30 4.91
N SER A 91 9.99 -1.31 4.19
CA SER A 91 9.22 -2.51 3.89
C SER A 91 8.93 -3.25 5.19
N TRP A 92 7.70 -3.76 5.31
CA TRP A 92 7.21 -4.36 6.54
C TRP A 92 6.37 -5.60 6.22
N ASN A 93 7.07 -6.72 6.10
CA ASN A 93 6.47 -8.00 5.74
C ASN A 93 6.28 -8.83 7.00
N LEU A 94 5.00 -9.01 7.37
CA LEU A 94 4.59 -9.67 8.59
C LEU A 94 3.99 -11.03 8.25
N PRO A 95 4.73 -12.14 8.44
CA PRO A 95 4.16 -13.47 8.25
C PRO A 95 3.08 -13.79 9.29
N ALA A 96 3.07 -13.09 10.43
CA ALA A 96 1.97 -13.08 11.38
C ALA A 96 1.91 -11.71 12.06
N PHE A 97 0.71 -11.18 12.26
CA PHE A 97 0.51 -10.03 13.15
C PHE A 97 0.79 -10.42 14.60
N SER A 98 1.22 -9.43 15.39
CA SER A 98 1.29 -9.58 16.84
C SER A 98 -0.10 -9.87 17.43
N ALA A 99 -0.15 -10.42 18.65
CA ALA A 99 -1.40 -10.66 19.36
C ALA A 99 -2.26 -9.39 19.53
N LYS A 100 -1.63 -8.21 19.56
CA LYS A 100 -2.32 -6.91 19.63
C LYS A 100 -3.04 -6.56 18.32
N ALA A 101 -2.51 -6.94 17.16
CA ALA A 101 -3.01 -6.51 15.85
C ALA A 101 -3.79 -7.60 15.09
N LYS A 102 -3.54 -8.88 15.40
CA LYS A 102 -4.22 -10.01 14.76
C LYS A 102 -5.74 -9.89 14.90
N ASN A 103 -6.45 -10.03 13.78
CA ASN A 103 -7.91 -9.92 13.69
C ASN A 103 -8.49 -8.60 14.20
N LYS A 104 -7.70 -7.51 14.19
CA LYS A 104 -8.13 -6.20 14.69
C LYS A 104 -7.96 -5.06 13.68
N VAL A 105 -7.24 -5.27 12.59
CA VAL A 105 -7.03 -4.22 11.57
C VAL A 105 -8.34 -3.95 10.85
N ASN A 106 -8.79 -2.69 10.87
CA ASN A 106 -10.04 -2.26 10.25
C ASN A 106 -9.85 -1.18 9.18
N SER A 107 -8.83 -0.34 9.33
CA SER A 107 -8.45 0.66 8.34
C SER A 107 -6.94 0.90 8.32
N TYR A 108 -6.47 1.57 7.27
CA TYR A 108 -5.08 1.99 7.14
C TYR A 108 -4.96 3.33 6.41
N LYS A 109 -3.83 4.00 6.62
CA LYS A 109 -3.46 5.24 5.92
C LYS A 109 -2.07 5.07 5.31
N ILE A 110 -1.90 5.60 4.09
CA ILE A 110 -0.62 5.62 3.39
C ILE A 110 -0.16 7.04 3.24
N ASN A 111 1.04 7.32 3.75
CA ASN A 111 1.67 8.62 3.67
C ASN A 111 2.98 8.49 2.90
N CYS A 112 3.04 9.13 1.75
CA CYS A 112 4.23 9.29 0.94
C CYS A 112 4.72 10.74 0.99
N ARG A 113 6.03 10.89 0.94
CA ARG A 113 6.71 12.19 0.75
C ARG A 113 7.77 12.04 -0.33
N ALA A 114 8.10 13.14 -1.01
CA ALA A 114 9.32 13.16 -1.82
C ALA A 114 10.52 12.82 -0.91
N ASN A 115 11.47 12.04 -1.44
CA ASN A 115 12.78 11.89 -0.79
C ASN A 115 13.56 13.20 -0.81
#